data_AF-A0A842JCZ5-F1
#
_entry.id   AF-A0A842JCZ5-F1
#
_cell.length_a   1.000
_cell.length_b   1.000
_cell.length_c   1.000
_cell.angle_alpha   90.00
_cell.angle_beta   90.00
_cell.angle_gamma   90.00
#
_symmetry.space_group_name_H-M   'P 1'
#
loop_
_entity.id
_entity.type
_entity.pdbx_description
1 polymer ?
#
loop_
_entity_poly.entity_id
_entity_poly.type
_entity_poly.pdbx_seq_one_letter_code
_entity_poly.pdbx_strand_id
1 'polypeptide(L)'
;MTLETTFVPLTVEGLPALAAAKKADGWRFVQILAVNTEEGIDLIYSFMKGNLLENCEIKAVQKDAVVPSITDQFLEAFVFENETHDLFGVNVQGIAIDFGGNFYALAQKEPMTIISPEQKAAREKARKVAEAKAAKEKAAKAAAANAAYEAGHPTPKEPGEPIVPTGDDDAELKLAGADPEKVARARAAIAAKAKKAAEAEKDAALEEKLAGMDPEKAAKVRAAMEAKAAREAAAAQKEGE
;
A
#
# COMPACT_ATOMS: atom_id res chain seq x y z
N MET A 1 31.42 -9.32 -23.78
CA MET A 1 31.04 -8.73 -22.47
C MET A 1 29.57 -9.04 -22.24
N THR A 2 29.21 -9.51 -21.05
CA THR A 2 27.82 -9.85 -20.69
C THR A 2 27.08 -8.57 -20.28
N LEU A 3 25.82 -8.41 -20.72
CA LEU A 3 24.95 -7.33 -20.27
C LEU A 3 24.53 -7.59 -18.82
N GLU A 4 24.70 -6.61 -17.95
CA GLU A 4 24.26 -6.64 -16.57
C GLU A 4 23.04 -5.74 -16.39
N THR A 5 22.10 -6.15 -15.54
CA THR A 5 20.86 -5.40 -15.30
C THR A 5 20.54 -5.35 -13.82
N THR A 6 20.23 -4.16 -13.31
CA THR A 6 19.84 -3.92 -11.92
C THR A 6 18.50 -3.20 -11.84
N PHE A 7 17.81 -3.34 -10.71
CA PHE A 7 16.58 -2.63 -10.39
C PHE A 7 16.78 -1.90 -9.06
N VAL A 8 16.53 -0.59 -9.06
CA VAL A 8 16.78 0.30 -7.92
C VAL A 8 15.50 1.08 -7.62
N PRO A 9 14.99 1.06 -6.38
CA PRO A 9 13.84 1.88 -6.01
C PRO A 9 14.13 3.38 -6.17
N LEU A 10 13.14 4.13 -6.65
CA LEU A 10 13.18 5.57 -6.83
C LEU A 10 11.85 6.19 -6.40
N THR A 11 11.88 7.41 -5.88
CA THR A 11 10.67 8.21 -5.63
C THR A 11 10.52 9.28 -6.71
N VAL A 12 9.29 9.77 -6.91
CA VAL A 12 9.01 10.84 -7.87
C VAL A 12 9.87 12.08 -7.60
N GLU A 13 10.05 12.43 -6.32
CA GLU A 13 10.84 13.59 -5.89
C GLU A 13 12.34 13.41 -6.15
N GLY A 14 12.83 12.17 -6.12
CA GLY A 14 14.23 11.85 -6.37
C GLY A 14 14.61 11.84 -7.86
N LEU A 15 13.63 11.80 -8.76
CA LEU A 15 13.85 11.64 -10.20
C LEU A 15 14.73 12.74 -10.82
N PRO A 16 14.52 14.04 -10.56
CA PRO A 16 15.36 15.10 -11.15
C PRO A 16 16.82 15.01 -10.70
N ALA A 17 17.04 14.75 -9.40
CA ALA A 17 18.38 14.63 -8.84
C ALA A 17 19.12 13.40 -9.43
N LEU A 18 18.42 12.28 -9.58
CA LEU A 18 18.95 11.10 -10.24
C LEU A 18 19.33 11.40 -11.69
N ALA A 19 18.45 12.04 -12.47
CA ALA A 19 18.72 12.36 -13.87
C ALA A 19 19.96 13.25 -14.02
N ALA A 20 20.08 14.29 -13.20
CA ALA A 20 21.25 15.17 -13.19
C ALA A 20 22.54 14.41 -12.85
N ALA A 21 22.51 13.55 -11.83
CA ALA A 21 23.66 12.73 -11.45
C ALA A 21 24.06 11.75 -12.56
N LYS A 22 23.10 11.04 -13.16
CA LYS A 22 23.33 10.12 -14.29
C LYS A 22 23.93 10.85 -15.50
N LYS A 23 23.44 12.06 -15.81
CA LYS A 23 23.97 12.88 -16.91
C LYS A 23 25.41 13.31 -16.64
N ALA A 24 25.69 13.83 -15.44
CA ALA A 24 27.03 14.23 -15.03
C ALA A 24 28.03 13.06 -15.05
N ASP A 25 27.57 11.86 -14.67
CA ASP A 25 28.37 10.64 -14.69
C ASP A 25 28.52 10.01 -16.09
N GLY A 26 27.94 10.60 -17.13
CA GLY A 26 28.05 10.12 -18.52
C GLY A 26 27.23 8.88 -18.84
N TRP A 27 26.13 8.65 -18.11
CA TRP A 27 25.14 7.63 -18.49
C TRP A 27 24.30 8.10 -19.68
N ARG A 28 23.84 7.15 -20.49
CA ARG A 28 22.81 7.41 -21.51
C ARG A 28 21.44 7.02 -20.97
N PHE A 29 20.44 7.85 -21.23
CA PHE A 29 19.05 7.45 -21.04
C PHE A 29 18.66 6.44 -22.13
N VAL A 30 17.77 5.50 -21.79
CA VAL A 30 17.37 4.40 -22.68
C VAL A 30 15.88 4.43 -22.96
N GLN A 31 15.04 4.44 -21.92
CA GLN A 31 13.58 4.40 -22.04
C GLN A 31 12.90 4.75 -20.71
N ILE A 32 11.59 5.03 -20.79
CA ILE A 32 10.64 4.83 -19.70
C ILE A 32 9.76 3.64 -20.06
N LEU A 33 9.64 2.67 -19.16
CA LEU A 33 8.64 1.60 -19.25
C LEU A 33 7.54 1.87 -18.21
N ALA A 34 6.30 1.93 -18.65
CA ALA A 34 5.13 2.09 -17.79
C ALA A 34 4.34 0.79 -17.68
N VAL A 35 3.90 0.46 -16.45
CA VAL A 35 3.12 -0.75 -16.17
C VAL A 35 1.87 -0.38 -15.37
N ASN A 36 0.70 -0.74 -15.88
CA ASN A 36 -0.57 -0.53 -15.17
C ASN A 36 -0.80 -1.62 -14.11
N THR A 37 -0.66 -1.27 -12.84
CA THR A 37 -0.79 -2.18 -11.69
C THR A 37 -2.15 -2.01 -10.98
N GLU A 38 -2.34 -2.66 -9.83
CA GLU A 38 -3.52 -2.44 -8.98
C GLU A 38 -3.40 -1.18 -8.12
N GLU A 39 -2.17 -0.81 -7.76
CA GLU A 39 -1.88 0.31 -6.85
C GLU A 39 -1.65 1.61 -7.61
N GLY A 40 -1.34 1.57 -8.90
CA GLY A 40 -1.13 2.74 -9.74
C GLY A 40 -0.36 2.39 -11.02
N ILE A 41 0.34 3.37 -11.59
CA ILE A 41 1.26 3.13 -12.70
C ILE A 41 2.68 3.01 -12.15
N ASP A 42 3.36 1.90 -12.43
CA ASP A 42 4.79 1.79 -12.15
C ASP A 42 5.56 2.37 -13.34
N LEU A 43 6.56 3.20 -13.06
CA LEU A 43 7.46 3.80 -14.05
C LEU A 43 8.88 3.30 -13.83
N ILE A 44 9.51 2.84 -14.91
CA ILE A 44 10.87 2.31 -14.87
C ILE A 44 11.71 3.16 -15.82
N TYR A 45 12.59 3.99 -15.23
CA TYR A 45 13.55 4.80 -15.97
C TYR A 45 14.83 4.00 -16.16
N SER A 46 15.16 3.66 -17.39
CA SER A 46 16.35 2.86 -17.70
C SER A 46 17.50 3.74 -18.16
N PHE A 47 18.67 3.56 -17.53
CA PHE A 47 19.92 4.23 -17.91
C PHE A 47 21.00 3.19 -18.19
N MET A 48 21.88 3.46 -19.16
CA MET A 48 22.99 2.55 -19.47
C MET A 48 24.35 3.27 -19.43
N LYS A 49 25.36 2.56 -18.92
CA LYS A 49 26.78 2.96 -19.00
C LYS A 49 27.64 1.72 -19.19
N GLY A 50 28.41 1.68 -20.28
CA GLY A 50 29.14 0.47 -20.67
C GLY A 50 28.18 -0.70 -20.93
N ASN A 51 28.36 -1.79 -20.18
CA ASN A 51 27.53 -3.00 -20.23
C ASN A 51 26.51 -3.09 -19.09
N LEU A 52 26.33 -2.03 -18.29
CA LEU A 52 25.38 -2.00 -17.18
C LEU A 52 24.12 -1.21 -17.55
N LEU A 53 22.96 -1.86 -17.47
CA LEU A 53 21.63 -1.27 -17.57
C LEU A 53 21.02 -1.16 -16.17
N GLU A 54 20.85 0.06 -15.67
CA GLU A 54 20.20 0.30 -14.38
C GLU A 54 18.76 0.76 -14.61
N ASN A 55 17.82 0.07 -13.99
CA ASN A 55 16.40 0.39 -14.01
C ASN A 55 15.98 1.03 -12.69
N CYS A 56 15.59 2.29 -12.72
CA CYS A 56 15.14 3.02 -11.55
C CYS A 56 13.61 2.99 -11.50
N GLU A 57 13.06 2.33 -10.48
CA GLU A 57 11.63 2.01 -10.37
C GLU A 57 10.89 2.98 -9.45
N ILE A 58 9.91 3.69 -10.00
CA ILE A 58 8.93 4.45 -9.24
C ILE A 58 7.64 3.63 -9.23
N LYS A 59 7.18 3.21 -8.06
CA LYS A 59 6.00 2.34 -7.93
C LYS A 59 4.75 3.14 -7.61
N ALA A 60 3.60 2.63 -8.07
CA ALA A 60 2.27 3.08 -7.70
C ALA A 60 2.04 4.59 -7.89
N VAL A 61 2.47 5.15 -9.03
CA VAL A 61 2.18 6.54 -9.39
C VAL A 61 0.67 6.70 -9.54
N GLN A 62 0.10 7.63 -8.76
CA GLN A 62 -1.33 7.94 -8.78
C GLN A 62 -1.66 8.90 -9.93
N LYS A 63 -2.92 8.92 -10.38
CA LYS A 63 -3.36 9.78 -11.50
C LYS A 63 -3.22 11.28 -11.24
N ASP A 64 -3.26 11.70 -9.98
CA ASP A 64 -3.09 13.08 -9.54
C ASP A 64 -1.62 13.44 -9.23
N ALA A 65 -0.73 12.44 -9.15
CA ALA A 65 0.68 12.67 -8.92
C ALA A 65 1.32 13.36 -10.14
N VAL A 66 2.10 14.40 -9.86
CA VAL A 66 2.88 15.12 -10.88
C VAL A 66 4.26 14.49 -10.97
N VAL A 67 4.62 13.96 -12.12
CA VAL A 67 5.96 13.43 -12.40
C VAL A 67 6.78 14.52 -13.09
N PRO A 68 7.94 14.93 -12.55
CA PRO A 68 8.78 15.89 -13.23
C PRO A 68 9.44 15.27 -14.47
N SER A 69 9.46 16.01 -15.57
CA SER A 69 10.22 15.64 -16.76
C SER A 69 11.72 15.67 -16.48
N ILE A 70 12.46 14.81 -17.18
CA ILE A 70 13.94 14.78 -17.19
C ILE A 70 14.55 15.35 -18.48
N THR A 71 13.73 15.99 -19.32
CA THR A 71 14.16 16.50 -20.64
C THR A 71 15.17 17.65 -20.57
N ASP A 72 15.31 18.28 -19.41
CA ASP A 72 16.39 19.23 -19.12
C ASP A 72 17.78 18.56 -19.11
N GLN A 73 17.85 17.27 -18.74
CA GLN A 73 19.07 16.46 -18.75
C GLN A 73 19.18 15.56 -19.99
N PHE A 74 18.07 14.95 -20.39
CA PHE A 74 17.98 13.98 -21.48
C PHE A 74 16.83 14.36 -22.41
N LEU A 75 17.12 15.24 -23.39
CA LEU A 75 16.12 15.74 -24.32
C LEU A 75 15.32 14.59 -24.95
N GLU A 76 15.98 13.49 -25.31
CA GLU A 76 15.38 12.28 -25.90
C GLU A 76 14.26 11.64 -25.07
N ALA A 77 14.16 11.94 -23.77
CA ALA A 77 13.08 11.46 -22.90
C ALA A 77 11.70 11.97 -23.32
N PHE A 78 11.62 13.08 -24.08
CA PHE A 78 10.34 13.67 -24.48
C PHE A 78 9.42 12.67 -25.20
N VAL A 79 9.98 11.77 -26.01
CA VAL A 79 9.21 10.73 -26.73
C VAL A 79 8.49 9.82 -25.75
N PHE A 80 9.22 9.34 -24.75
CA PHE A 80 8.71 8.39 -23.77
C PHE A 80 7.77 9.06 -22.76
N GLU A 81 8.05 10.30 -22.37
CA GLU A 81 7.21 11.06 -21.45
C GLU A 81 5.85 11.38 -22.08
N ASN A 82 5.84 11.84 -23.34
CA ASN A 82 4.60 12.04 -24.09
C ASN A 82 3.86 10.72 -24.34
N GLU A 83 4.56 9.65 -24.72
CA GLU A 83 3.95 8.32 -24.87
C GLU A 83 3.29 7.85 -23.57
N THR A 84 3.96 8.01 -22.44
CA THR A 84 3.45 7.58 -21.14
C THR A 84 2.24 8.41 -20.72
N HIS A 85 2.26 9.71 -21.00
CA HIS A 85 1.11 10.59 -20.82
C HIS A 85 -0.09 10.12 -21.66
N ASP A 86 0.09 9.89 -22.96
CA ASP A 86 -0.99 9.55 -23.89
C ASP A 86 -1.57 8.15 -23.63
N LEU A 87 -0.69 7.16 -23.43
CA LEU A 87 -1.08 5.76 -23.30
C LEU A 87 -1.57 5.39 -21.90
N PHE A 88 -0.99 5.98 -20.86
CA PHE A 88 -1.23 5.62 -19.46
C PHE A 88 -1.84 6.74 -18.62
N GLY A 89 -1.87 7.99 -19.08
CA GLY A 89 -2.47 9.10 -18.36
C GLY A 89 -1.60 9.65 -17.24
N VAL A 90 -0.29 9.40 -17.29
CA VAL A 90 0.65 9.92 -16.30
C VAL A 90 0.83 11.41 -16.52
N ASN A 91 0.66 12.21 -15.47
CA ASN A 91 0.82 13.65 -15.51
C ASN A 91 2.30 14.04 -15.42
N VAL A 92 3.00 14.00 -16.55
CA VAL A 92 4.41 14.44 -16.64
C VAL A 92 4.46 15.94 -16.93
N GLN A 93 5.18 16.72 -16.11
CA GLN A 93 5.28 18.17 -16.26
C GLN A 93 6.70 18.65 -16.57
N GLY A 94 6.79 19.72 -17.37
CA GLY A 94 8.07 20.33 -17.76
C GLY A 94 8.76 19.65 -18.95
N ILE A 95 8.01 18.93 -19.78
CA ILE A 95 8.54 18.31 -20.99
C ILE A 95 9.01 19.41 -21.95
N ALA A 96 10.27 19.37 -22.40
CA ALA A 96 10.83 20.38 -23.28
C ALA A 96 10.13 20.46 -24.65
N ILE A 97 9.66 19.31 -25.15
CA ILE A 97 8.85 19.20 -26.37
C ILE A 97 7.55 18.46 -25.99
N ASP A 98 6.57 19.22 -25.54
CA ASP A 98 5.29 18.72 -25.05
C ASP A 98 4.23 18.75 -26.16
N PHE A 99 3.58 17.61 -26.41
CA PHE A 99 2.47 17.47 -27.36
C PHE A 99 1.10 17.60 -26.68
N GLY A 100 1.07 17.75 -25.35
CA GLY A 100 -0.13 18.06 -24.57
C GLY A 100 -1.24 17.02 -24.72
N GLY A 101 -0.89 15.73 -24.82
CA GLY A 101 -1.88 14.67 -25.05
C GLY A 101 -2.11 14.28 -26.51
N ASN A 102 -1.32 14.82 -27.44
CA ASN A 102 -1.50 14.62 -28.89
C ASN A 102 -0.25 14.03 -29.56
N PHE A 103 0.57 13.29 -28.81
CA PHE A 103 1.72 12.59 -29.39
C PHE A 103 1.27 11.41 -30.25
N TYR A 104 0.22 10.72 -29.82
CA TYR A 104 -0.48 9.70 -30.61
C TYR A 104 -1.91 10.11 -30.99
N ALA A 105 -2.33 9.71 -32.18
CA ALA A 105 -3.73 9.78 -32.60
C ALA A 105 -4.52 8.59 -32.01
N LEU A 106 -4.91 8.70 -30.75
CA LEU A 106 -5.60 7.63 -30.03
C LEU A 106 -7.12 7.64 -30.29
N ALA A 107 -7.70 6.46 -30.44
CA ALA A 107 -9.16 6.30 -30.57
C ALA A 107 -9.90 6.48 -29.23
N GLN A 108 -9.20 6.34 -28.11
CA GLN A 108 -9.73 6.45 -26.76
C GLN A 108 -8.64 6.90 -25.79
N LYS A 109 -9.04 7.52 -24.68
CA LYS A 109 -8.12 8.04 -23.66
C LYS A 109 -7.48 6.91 -22.86
N GLU A 110 -6.17 7.00 -22.60
CA GLU A 110 -5.42 6.10 -21.71
C GLU A 110 -5.61 4.59 -22.01
N PRO A 111 -5.46 4.14 -23.27
CA PRO A 111 -5.84 2.79 -23.69
C PRO A 111 -5.11 1.67 -22.93
N MET A 112 -3.91 1.93 -22.40
CA MET A 112 -3.13 0.93 -21.65
C MET A 112 -3.60 0.78 -20.18
N THR A 113 -4.53 1.63 -19.74
CA THR A 113 -5.14 1.55 -18.40
C THR A 113 -6.46 0.79 -18.36
N ILE A 114 -7.05 0.48 -19.52
CA ILE A 114 -8.35 -0.17 -19.60
C ILE A 114 -8.21 -1.65 -19.21
N ILE A 115 -8.85 -2.02 -18.12
CA ILE A 115 -8.88 -3.40 -17.61
C ILE A 115 -10.23 -4.01 -18.01
N SER A 116 -10.21 -5.16 -18.69
CA SER A 116 -11.45 -5.90 -18.96
C SER A 116 -12.16 -6.33 -17.66
N PRO A 117 -13.49 -6.54 -17.65
CA PRO A 117 -14.20 -7.02 -16.45
C PRO A 117 -13.61 -8.32 -15.86
N GLU A 118 -13.13 -9.22 -16.71
CA GLU A 118 -12.48 -10.46 -16.31
C GLU A 118 -11.13 -10.21 -15.61
N GLN A 119 -10.30 -9.33 -16.17
CA GLN A 119 -9.03 -8.93 -15.55
C GLN A 119 -9.28 -8.20 -14.23
N LYS A 120 -10.34 -7.39 -14.12
CA LYS A 120 -10.73 -6.73 -12.87
C LYS A 120 -11.14 -7.76 -11.80
N ALA A 121 -11.93 -8.77 -12.18
CA ALA A 121 -12.33 -9.84 -11.26
C ALA A 121 -11.15 -10.73 -10.84
N ALA A 122 -10.23 -11.04 -11.75
CA ALA A 122 -9.01 -11.79 -11.46
C ALA A 122 -8.10 -11.03 -10.49
N ARG A 123 -7.93 -9.72 -10.71
CA ARG A 123 -7.19 -8.81 -9.82
C ARG A 123 -7.82 -8.73 -8.42
N GLU A 124 -9.14 -8.52 -8.34
CA GLU A 124 -9.83 -8.49 -7.03
C GLU A 124 -9.70 -9.81 -6.26
N LYS A 125 -9.74 -10.95 -6.96
CA LYS A 125 -9.51 -12.27 -6.33
C LYS A 125 -8.06 -12.39 -5.84
N ALA A 126 -7.08 -11.95 -6.63
CA ALA A 126 -5.68 -11.97 -6.23
C ALA A 126 -5.43 -11.10 -4.99
N ARG A 127 -5.99 -9.89 -4.94
CA ARG A 127 -5.92 -8.99 -3.78
C ARG A 127 -6.48 -9.64 -2.51
N LYS A 128 -7.67 -10.24 -2.56
CA LYS A 128 -8.27 -10.95 -1.41
C LYS A 128 -7.40 -12.10 -0.91
N VAL A 129 -6.73 -12.81 -1.82
CA VAL A 129 -5.79 -13.90 -1.46
C VAL A 129 -4.53 -13.33 -0.80
N ALA A 130 -3.98 -12.23 -1.33
CA ALA A 130 -2.80 -11.57 -0.76
C ALA A 130 -3.08 -10.99 0.63
N GLU A 131 -4.21 -10.29 0.81
CA GLU A 131 -4.67 -9.78 2.10
C GLU A 131 -4.86 -10.90 3.13
N ALA A 132 -5.49 -12.02 2.74
CA ALA A 132 -5.66 -13.18 3.61
C ALA A 132 -4.32 -13.81 4.00
N LYS A 133 -3.36 -13.89 3.07
CA LYS A 133 -2.01 -14.41 3.34
C LYS A 133 -1.23 -13.49 4.28
N ALA A 134 -1.26 -12.18 4.04
CA ALA A 134 -0.62 -11.19 4.89
C ALA A 134 -1.20 -11.18 6.31
N ALA A 135 -2.53 -11.32 6.43
CA ALA A 135 -3.20 -11.44 7.72
C ALA A 135 -2.78 -12.71 8.48
N LYS A 136 -2.71 -13.86 7.80
CA LYS A 136 -2.22 -15.12 8.39
C LYS A 136 -0.76 -15.03 8.83
N GLU A 137 0.10 -14.41 8.02
CA GLU A 137 1.52 -14.21 8.37
C GLU A 137 1.68 -13.29 9.59
N LYS A 138 0.92 -12.19 9.63
CA LYS A 138 0.91 -11.28 10.78
C LYS A 138 0.42 -11.99 12.05
N ALA A 139 -0.63 -12.82 11.95
CA ALA A 139 -1.13 -13.63 13.05
C ALA A 139 -0.08 -14.66 13.52
N ALA A 140 0.61 -15.33 12.60
CA ALA A 140 1.67 -16.28 12.92
C ALA A 140 2.87 -15.61 13.61
N LYS A 141 3.30 -14.43 13.12
CA LYS A 141 4.36 -13.63 13.75
C LYS A 141 3.95 -13.16 15.15
N ALA A 142 2.71 -12.73 15.35
CA ALA A 142 2.19 -12.37 16.67
C ALA A 142 2.14 -13.57 17.62
N ALA A 143 1.70 -14.74 17.15
CA ALA A 143 1.68 -15.97 17.93
C ALA A 143 3.11 -16.43 18.32
N ALA A 144 4.07 -16.38 17.39
CA ALA A 144 5.46 -16.70 17.66
C ALA A 144 6.09 -15.74 18.67
N ALA A 145 5.79 -14.43 18.57
CA ALA A 145 6.25 -13.44 19.53
C ALA A 145 5.67 -13.69 20.94
N ASN A 146 4.39 -14.06 21.05
CA ASN A 146 3.77 -14.41 22.33
C ASN A 146 4.39 -15.70 22.93
N ALA A 147 4.58 -16.74 22.12
CA ALA A 147 5.20 -17.99 22.58
C ALA A 147 6.65 -17.80 23.06
N ALA A 148 7.42 -16.96 22.37
CA ALA A 148 8.78 -16.61 22.79
C ALA A 148 8.80 -15.83 24.12
N TYR A 149 7.77 -14.99 24.36
CA TYR A 149 7.62 -14.26 25.62
C TYR A 149 7.28 -15.20 26.79
N GLU A 150 6.32 -16.12 26.61
CA GLU A 150 5.91 -17.10 27.63
C GLU A 150 7.05 -18.06 28.01
N ALA A 151 7.86 -18.50 27.04
CA ALA A 151 9.03 -19.34 27.30
C ALA A 151 10.14 -18.62 28.10
N GLY A 152 10.24 -17.29 27.96
CA GLY A 152 11.23 -16.47 28.67
C GLY A 152 10.82 -16.03 30.07
N HIS A 153 9.53 -16.16 30.45
CA HIS A 153 8.98 -15.65 31.72
C HIS A 153 8.00 -16.65 32.37
N PRO A 154 8.48 -17.77 32.95
CA PRO A 154 7.65 -18.90 33.38
C PRO A 154 6.90 -18.76 34.71
N THR A 155 6.99 -17.63 35.43
CA THR A 155 6.27 -17.41 36.71
C THR A 155 5.45 -16.11 36.70
N PRO A 156 4.11 -16.17 36.79
CA PRO A 156 3.26 -15.01 37.03
C PRO A 156 3.47 -14.50 38.46
N LYS A 157 3.79 -13.21 38.66
CA LYS A 157 3.69 -12.59 39.99
C LYS A 157 2.23 -12.20 40.26
N GLU A 158 1.84 -12.29 41.54
CA GLU A 158 0.47 -12.07 42.02
C GLU A 158 -0.09 -10.66 41.71
N PRO A 159 -1.43 -10.50 41.60
CA PRO A 159 -2.04 -9.30 41.05
C PRO A 159 -1.96 -8.11 42.03
N GLY A 160 -1.05 -7.18 41.73
CA GLY A 160 -1.00 -5.84 42.33
C GLY A 160 -1.84 -4.81 41.56
N GLU A 161 -2.24 -3.75 42.26
CA GLU A 161 -3.27 -2.73 41.95
C GLU A 161 -3.42 -2.24 40.49
N PRO A 162 -4.66 -1.88 40.08
CA PRO A 162 -4.95 -1.43 38.72
C PRO A 162 -4.34 -0.06 38.42
N ILE A 163 -3.53 0.01 37.36
CA ILE A 163 -2.99 1.27 36.85
C ILE A 163 -3.99 1.86 35.87
N VAL A 164 -4.43 3.08 36.17
CA VAL A 164 -5.31 3.88 35.32
C VAL A 164 -4.43 4.62 34.28
N PRO A 165 -4.64 4.43 32.97
CA PRO A 165 -3.87 5.17 31.95
C PRO A 165 -4.52 6.55 31.74
N THR A 166 -3.78 7.62 32.06
CA THR A 166 -4.09 8.97 31.59
C THR A 166 -3.57 9.12 30.16
N GLY A 167 -4.44 9.49 29.22
CA GLY A 167 -4.10 9.64 27.81
C GLY A 167 -3.28 10.90 27.57
N ASP A 168 -2.05 10.72 27.10
CA ASP A 168 -1.28 11.66 26.29
C ASP A 168 -0.14 10.88 25.60
N ASP A 169 0.11 11.21 24.34
CA ASP A 169 0.89 10.49 23.32
C ASP A 169 2.42 10.45 23.53
N ASP A 170 2.90 10.04 24.71
CA ASP A 170 4.35 9.87 24.94
C ASP A 170 4.70 8.63 25.80
N ALA A 171 4.05 7.51 25.50
CA ALA A 171 4.20 6.25 26.23
C ALA A 171 5.47 5.46 25.87
N GLU A 172 6.10 5.76 24.72
CA GLU A 172 7.28 5.00 24.25
C GLU A 172 8.60 5.48 24.85
N LEU A 173 8.70 6.73 25.32
CA LEU A 173 9.94 7.25 25.93
C LEU A 173 10.03 7.06 27.46
N LYS A 174 8.93 6.80 28.17
CA LYS A 174 8.93 6.58 29.64
C LYS A 174 8.95 5.12 30.07
N LEU A 175 9.08 4.21 29.12
CA LEU A 175 9.19 2.77 29.36
C LEU A 175 10.63 2.26 29.46
N ALA A 176 11.60 3.15 29.64
CA ALA A 176 12.94 2.78 30.10
C ALA A 176 12.89 2.62 31.62
N GLY A 177 12.60 1.40 32.09
CA GLY A 177 12.62 1.02 33.51
C GLY A 177 11.27 0.67 34.14
N ALA A 178 10.18 0.62 33.36
CA ALA A 178 8.88 0.17 33.86
C ALA A 178 8.78 -1.36 33.93
N ASP A 179 8.03 -1.87 34.91
CA ASP A 179 7.80 -3.30 35.11
C ASP A 179 7.16 -3.93 33.84
N PRO A 180 7.78 -4.99 33.28
CA PRO A 180 7.37 -5.59 32.02
C PRO A 180 5.92 -6.09 32.00
N GLU A 181 5.32 -6.41 33.15
CA GLU A 181 3.90 -6.79 33.24
C GLU A 181 2.97 -5.61 32.90
N LYS A 182 3.35 -4.39 33.30
CA LYS A 182 2.61 -3.16 33.02
C LYS A 182 2.71 -2.79 31.54
N VAL A 183 3.86 -3.05 30.92
CA VAL A 183 4.10 -2.85 29.48
C VAL A 183 3.24 -3.78 28.64
N ALA A 184 3.20 -5.07 28.99
CA ALA A 184 2.40 -6.06 28.29
C ALA A 184 0.90 -5.77 28.44
N ARG A 185 0.45 -5.41 29.64
CA ARG A 185 -0.95 -5.02 29.89
C ARG A 185 -1.33 -3.74 29.16
N ALA A 186 -0.44 -2.75 29.09
CA ALA A 186 -0.65 -1.54 28.32
C ALA A 186 -0.74 -1.84 26.81
N ARG A 187 0.17 -2.68 26.27
CA ARG A 187 0.12 -3.09 24.86
C ARG A 187 -1.13 -3.91 24.53
N ALA A 188 -1.56 -4.80 25.41
CA ALA A 188 -2.80 -5.56 25.25
C ALA A 188 -4.04 -4.67 25.32
N ALA A 189 -4.06 -3.69 26.24
CA ALA A 189 -5.14 -2.72 26.34
C ALA A 189 -5.19 -1.80 25.11
N ILE A 190 -4.04 -1.37 24.60
CA ILE A 190 -3.94 -0.59 23.35
C ILE A 190 -4.42 -1.41 22.16
N ALA A 191 -3.99 -2.67 22.04
CA ALA A 191 -4.42 -3.56 20.96
C ALA A 191 -5.94 -3.87 21.02
N ALA A 192 -6.48 -4.10 22.21
CA ALA A 192 -7.92 -4.29 22.40
C ALA A 192 -8.72 -3.02 22.08
N LYS A 193 -8.21 -1.85 22.48
CA LYS A 193 -8.84 -0.55 22.18
C LYS A 193 -8.75 -0.24 20.68
N ALA A 194 -7.63 -0.55 20.02
CA ALA A 194 -7.47 -0.41 18.57
C ALA A 194 -8.40 -1.36 17.80
N LYS A 195 -8.55 -2.61 18.25
CA LYS A 195 -9.52 -3.54 17.67
C LYS A 195 -10.96 -3.03 17.81
N LYS A 196 -11.32 -2.55 19.00
CA LYS A 196 -12.65 -1.99 19.26
C LYS A 196 -12.92 -0.70 18.47
N ALA A 197 -11.90 0.14 18.29
CA ALA A 197 -11.98 1.33 17.45
C ALA A 197 -12.15 0.97 15.96
N ALA A 198 -11.41 -0.03 15.47
CA ALA A 198 -11.54 -0.51 14.10
C ALA A 198 -12.88 -1.22 13.81
N GLU A 199 -13.46 -1.90 14.80
CA GLU A 199 -14.82 -2.45 14.70
C GLU A 199 -15.87 -1.32 14.71
N ALA A 200 -15.73 -0.33 15.59
CA ALA A 200 -16.62 0.83 15.62
C ALA A 200 -16.56 1.67 14.34
N GLU A 201 -15.38 1.83 13.73
CA GLU A 201 -15.21 2.53 12.45
C GLU A 201 -15.89 1.75 11.30
N LYS A 202 -15.81 0.43 11.30
CA LYS A 202 -16.52 -0.43 10.33
C LYS A 202 -18.02 -0.36 10.49
N ASP A 203 -18.53 -0.34 11.71
CA ASP A 203 -19.95 -0.21 11.99
C ASP A 203 -20.48 1.18 11.59
N ALA A 204 -19.72 2.23 11.87
CA ALA A 204 -20.05 3.60 11.44
C ALA A 204 -20.06 3.74 9.91
N ALA A 205 -19.04 3.22 9.21
CA ALA A 205 -18.96 3.25 7.76
C ALA A 205 -20.06 2.39 7.08
N LEU A 206 -20.53 1.35 7.76
CA LEU A 206 -21.66 0.54 7.32
C LEU A 206 -22.99 1.28 7.52
N GLU A 207 -23.21 1.91 8.67
CA GLU A 207 -24.42 2.70 8.92
C GLU A 207 -24.56 3.88 7.96
N GLU A 208 -23.46 4.56 7.63
CA GLU A 208 -23.45 5.62 6.62
C GLU A 208 -23.88 5.11 5.23
N LYS A 209 -23.39 3.93 4.83
CA LYS A 209 -23.80 3.27 3.57
C LYS A 209 -25.26 2.81 3.59
N LEU A 210 -25.78 2.40 4.75
CA LEU A 210 -27.17 2.02 4.92
C LEU A 210 -28.10 3.24 4.90
N ALA A 211 -27.65 4.40 5.40
CA ALA A 211 -28.40 5.65 5.35
C ALA A 211 -28.52 6.22 3.93
N GLY A 212 -27.54 5.95 3.05
CA GLY A 212 -27.58 6.31 1.63
C GLY A 212 -28.33 5.32 0.72
N MET A 213 -28.89 4.23 1.26
CA MET A 213 -29.60 3.19 0.50
C MET A 213 -31.12 3.31 0.61
N ASP A 214 -31.82 2.70 -0.35
CA ASP A 214 -33.27 2.51 -0.28
C ASP A 214 -33.65 1.75 1.02
N PRO A 215 -34.70 2.17 1.76
CA PRO A 215 -35.03 1.65 3.09
C PRO A 215 -35.34 0.15 3.10
N GLU A 216 -35.89 -0.40 2.02
CA GLU A 216 -36.18 -1.84 1.92
C GLU A 216 -34.88 -2.65 1.76
N LYS A 217 -33.90 -2.10 1.05
CA LYS A 217 -32.57 -2.70 0.89
C LYS A 217 -31.74 -2.58 2.17
N ALA A 218 -31.81 -1.45 2.86
CA ALA A 218 -31.13 -1.25 4.14
C ALA A 218 -31.63 -2.25 5.20
N ALA A 219 -32.95 -2.48 5.28
CA ALA A 219 -33.53 -3.48 6.18
C ALA A 219 -33.02 -4.90 5.89
N LYS A 220 -32.89 -5.27 4.61
CA LYS A 220 -32.38 -6.59 4.20
C LYS A 220 -30.91 -6.79 4.56
N VAL A 221 -30.08 -5.74 4.45
CA VAL A 221 -28.66 -5.79 4.82
C VAL A 221 -28.48 -5.89 6.34
N ARG A 222 -29.27 -5.13 7.12
CA ARG A 222 -29.30 -5.25 8.59
C ARG A 222 -29.66 -6.68 9.04
N ALA A 223 -30.74 -7.25 8.48
CA ALA A 223 -31.17 -8.61 8.79
C ALA A 223 -30.13 -9.69 8.40
N ALA A 224 -29.46 -9.53 7.24
CA ALA A 224 -28.41 -10.45 6.82
C ALA A 224 -27.19 -10.41 7.75
N MET A 225 -26.87 -9.24 8.32
CA MET A 225 -25.78 -9.10 9.28
C MET A 225 -26.12 -9.68 10.64
N GLU A 226 -27.32 -9.44 11.17
CA GLU A 226 -27.76 -10.07 12.42
C GLU A 226 -27.75 -11.60 12.29
N ALA A 227 -28.21 -12.14 11.16
CA ALA A 227 -28.16 -13.58 10.89
C ALA A 227 -26.72 -14.11 10.80
N LYS A 228 -25.78 -13.32 10.27
CA LYS A 228 -24.36 -13.68 10.21
C LYS A 228 -23.72 -13.65 11.61
N ALA A 229 -23.98 -12.61 12.40
CA ALA A 229 -23.49 -12.50 13.77
C ALA A 229 -24.02 -13.63 14.66
N ALA A 230 -25.30 -13.99 14.51
CA ALA A 230 -25.89 -15.14 15.21
C ALA A 230 -25.25 -16.47 14.81
N ARG A 231 -24.89 -16.67 13.53
CA ARG A 231 -24.17 -17.87 13.05
C ARG A 231 -22.74 -17.93 13.57
N GLU A 232 -22.04 -16.81 13.62
CA GLU A 232 -20.67 -16.73 14.14
C GLU A 232 -20.64 -16.96 15.67
N ALA A 233 -21.60 -16.40 16.41
CA ALA A 233 -21.77 -16.67 17.84
C ALA A 233 -22.11 -18.15 18.13
N ALA A 234 -22.97 -18.76 17.31
CA ALA A 234 -23.30 -20.18 17.44
C ALA A 234 -22.14 -21.11 17.04
N ALA A 235 -21.28 -20.70 16.11
CA ALA A 235 -20.07 -21.44 15.74
C ALA A 235 -19.01 -21.38 16.86
N ALA A 236 -18.82 -20.21 17.47
CA ALA A 236 -17.91 -20.03 18.60
C ALA A 236 -18.33 -20.84 19.84
N GLN A 237 -19.62 -21.14 20.02
CA GLN A 237 -20.11 -22.01 21.10
C GLN A 237 -19.93 -23.51 20.83
N LYS A 238 -19.79 -23.93 19.56
CA LYS A 238 -19.60 -25.34 19.18
C LYS A 238 -18.14 -25.79 19.12
N GLU A 239 -17.19 -24.86 19.03
CA GLU A 239 -15.74 -25.16 19.07
C GLU A 239 -15.18 -25.21 20.51
N GLY A 240 -16.02 -25.02 21.53
CA GLY A 240 -15.63 -24.98 22.94
C GLY A 240 -16.12 -26.15 23.80
N GLU A 241 -16.64 -27.24 23.21
CA GLU A 241 -17.03 -28.48 23.91
C GLU A 241 -16.16 -29.66 23.48
#